data_AF-A0A6N8UX17-F1
#
_entry.id   AF-A0A6N8UX17-F1
#
_cell.length_a   1.000
_cell.length_b   1.000
_cell.length_c   1.000
_cell.angle_alpha   90.00
_cell.angle_beta   90.00
_cell.angle_gamma   90.00
#
_symmetry.space_group_name_H-M   'P 1'
#
loop_
_entity.id
_entity.type
_entity.pdbx_description
1 polymer ?
#
loop_
_entity_poly.entity_id
_entity_poly.type
_entity_poly.pdbx_seq_one_letter_code
_entity_poly.pdbx_strand_id
1 'polypeptide(L)'
;MPWTIPTSLVAGGFALLGLGIAATAQAEEQNRIHMELKDGTVVIKLRPDLAPNHVARISELIRQGFYDGLKFHRVIDGFMAQTGDPLGNGTGGSGQNIAAEFSDFPHIRGTVSMARPQKPNTADSQL
;
A
#
# COMPACT_ATOMS: atom_id res chain seq x y z
N MET A 1 61.20 31.48 15.75
CA MET A 1 61.39 30.49 14.66
C MET A 1 61.04 29.12 15.24
N PRO A 2 60.38 28.21 14.50
CA PRO A 2 58.92 28.08 14.40
C PRO A 2 58.36 26.70 14.85
N TRP A 3 57.03 26.60 14.99
CA TRP A 3 56.14 25.50 14.49
C TRP A 3 56.36 24.04 15.00
N THR A 4 55.41 23.11 15.09
CA THR A 4 53.95 22.96 14.97
C THR A 4 53.64 21.53 15.46
N ILE A 5 52.45 21.31 16.01
CA ILE A 5 51.92 19.98 16.38
C ILE A 5 51.50 19.22 15.11
N PRO A 6 51.64 17.87 15.04
CA PRO A 6 50.73 17.08 14.23
C PRO A 6 49.88 16.15 15.09
N THR A 7 48.60 16.51 15.07
CA THR A 7 47.42 15.69 15.34
C THR A 7 47.51 14.37 14.57
N SER A 8 47.39 13.24 15.25
CA SER A 8 47.12 11.94 14.62
C SER A 8 45.77 11.46 15.13
N LEU A 9 44.71 11.93 14.46
CA LEU A 9 43.37 11.42 14.61
C LEU A 9 43.25 10.17 13.74
N VAL A 10 43.30 9.00 14.35
CA VAL A 10 42.84 7.76 13.71
C VAL A 10 41.91 7.05 14.69
N ALA A 11 40.63 7.37 14.58
CA ALA A 11 39.53 6.46 14.88
C ALA A 11 38.57 6.68 13.70
N GLY A 12 38.67 5.89 12.65
CA GLY A 12 38.23 4.50 12.68
C GLY A 12 36.73 4.50 12.41
N GLY A 13 36.37 4.77 11.15
CA GLY A 13 34.97 4.78 10.72
C GLY A 13 34.34 3.41 10.84
N PHE A 14 33.21 3.32 11.51
CA PHE A 14 32.27 2.20 11.43
C PHE A 14 30.89 2.69 11.89
N ALA A 15 30.17 3.40 11.02
CA ALA A 15 28.75 3.70 11.23
C ALA A 15 28.04 4.06 9.92
N LEU A 16 28.15 3.22 8.89
CA LEU A 16 27.34 3.36 7.66
C LEU A 16 26.43 2.16 7.35
N LEU A 17 26.49 1.09 8.15
CA LEU A 17 25.66 -0.12 7.95
C LEU A 17 24.27 -0.06 8.62
N GLY A 18 24.03 0.85 9.57
CA GLY A 18 22.76 0.90 10.32
C GLY A 18 21.62 1.66 9.63
N LEU A 19 21.94 2.67 8.81
CA LEU A 19 20.93 3.54 8.16
C LEU A 19 20.17 2.83 7.03
N GLY A 20 20.84 1.95 6.28
CA GLY A 20 20.22 1.25 5.15
C GLY A 20 19.14 0.25 5.56
N ILE A 21 19.38 -0.52 6.62
CA ILE A 21 18.47 -1.60 7.08
C ILE A 21 17.21 -1.00 7.73
N ALA A 22 17.37 0.04 8.55
CA ALA A 22 16.24 0.71 9.20
C ALA A 22 15.33 1.41 8.18
N ALA A 23 15.89 2.04 7.14
CA ALA A 23 15.11 2.70 6.09
C ALA A 23 14.30 1.68 5.25
N THR A 24 14.88 0.52 4.91
CA THR A 24 14.17 -0.52 4.16
C THR A 24 13.07 -1.17 4.98
N ALA A 25 13.31 -1.44 6.27
CA ALA A 25 12.29 -2.01 7.14
C ALA A 25 11.11 -1.06 7.35
N GLN A 26 11.39 0.24 7.52
CA GLN A 26 10.35 1.26 7.64
C GLN A 26 9.54 1.44 6.35
N ALA A 27 10.18 1.37 5.19
CA ALA A 27 9.49 1.42 3.90
C ALA A 27 8.64 0.17 3.63
N GLU A 28 9.08 -1.02 4.06
CA GLU A 28 8.27 -2.23 3.97
C GLU A 28 7.05 -2.15 4.87
N GLU A 29 7.19 -1.63 6.10
CA GLU A 29 6.07 -1.47 7.03
C GLU A 29 5.05 -0.43 6.54
N GLN A 30 5.52 0.70 5.99
CA GLN A 30 4.65 1.72 5.40
C GLN A 30 3.83 1.23 4.20
N ASN A 31 4.29 0.15 3.55
CA ASN A 31 3.58 -0.50 2.45
C ASN A 31 2.74 -1.68 2.94
N ARG A 32 2.32 -1.70 4.20
CA ARG A 32 1.37 -2.68 4.72
C ARG A 32 0.12 -1.98 5.21
N ILE A 33 -1.03 -2.56 4.90
CA ILE A 33 -2.32 -2.13 5.45
C ILE A 33 -2.91 -3.27 6.25
N HIS A 34 -3.51 -2.93 7.38
CA HIS A 34 -4.19 -3.88 8.26
C HIS A 34 -5.69 -3.72 8.06
N MET A 35 -6.33 -4.81 7.64
CA MET A 35 -7.78 -4.89 7.51
C MET A 35 -8.30 -5.71 8.68
N GLU A 36 -8.94 -5.06 9.63
CA GLU A 36 -9.55 -5.72 10.79
C GLU A 36 -10.92 -6.27 10.41
N LEU A 37 -11.05 -7.60 10.48
CA LEU A 37 -12.32 -8.29 10.28
C LEU A 37 -12.75 -8.93 11.60
N LYS A 38 -14.05 -9.24 11.70
CA LYS A 38 -14.61 -9.98 12.85
C LYS A 38 -13.89 -11.31 13.15
N ASP A 39 -13.34 -11.94 12.11
CA ASP A 39 -12.71 -13.27 12.19
C ASP A 39 -11.17 -13.17 12.25
N GLY A 40 -10.60 -11.95 12.24
CA GLY A 40 -9.16 -11.73 12.36
C GLY A 40 -8.63 -10.58 11.49
N THR A 41 -7.35 -10.25 11.67
CA THR A 41 -6.67 -9.21 10.91
C THR A 41 -6.03 -9.77 9.65
N VAL A 42 -6.38 -9.19 8.50
CA VAL A 42 -5.72 -9.47 7.21
C VAL A 42 -4.67 -8.40 6.96
N VAL A 43 -3.42 -8.80 6.80
CA VAL A 43 -2.32 -7.88 6.48
C VAL A 43 -2.04 -7.94 4.98
N ILE A 44 -2.18 -6.80 4.31
CA ILE A 44 -2.02 -6.69 2.86
C ILE A 44 -0.75 -5.89 2.56
N LYS A 45 0.17 -6.48 1.77
CA LYS A 45 1.35 -5.78 1.25
C LYS A 45 0.98 -5.01 -0.01
N LEU A 46 1.19 -3.71 0.02
CA LEU A 46 1.03 -2.79 -1.09
C LEU A 46 2.23 -2.89 -2.04
N ARG A 47 1.97 -2.70 -3.34
CA ARG A 47 2.96 -2.80 -4.42
C ARG A 47 3.05 -1.48 -5.20
N PRO A 48 3.63 -0.41 -4.61
CA PRO A 48 3.79 0.87 -5.30
C PRO A 48 4.72 0.76 -6.52
N ASP A 49 5.52 -0.30 -6.60
CA ASP A 49 6.33 -0.65 -7.77
C ASP A 49 5.49 -1.12 -8.98
N LEU A 50 4.26 -1.61 -8.76
CA LEU A 50 3.35 -2.03 -9.82
C LEU A 50 2.23 -1.02 -10.09
N ALA A 51 1.68 -0.42 -9.04
CA ALA A 51 0.52 0.47 -9.13
C ALA A 51 0.65 1.65 -8.14
N PRO A 52 1.58 2.60 -8.38
CA PRO A 52 1.87 3.69 -7.46
C PRO A 52 0.66 4.60 -7.19
N ASN A 53 -0.14 4.92 -8.22
CA ASN A 53 -1.30 5.80 -8.05
C ASN A 53 -2.43 5.11 -7.27
N HIS A 54 -2.63 3.80 -7.50
CA HIS A 54 -3.62 3.02 -6.73
C HIS A 54 -3.22 2.92 -5.26
N VAL A 55 -1.95 2.62 -5.01
CA VAL A 55 -1.42 2.55 -3.64
C VAL A 55 -1.58 3.89 -2.92
N ALA A 56 -1.26 5.00 -3.59
CA ALA A 56 -1.44 6.33 -3.02
C ALA A 56 -2.91 6.61 -2.69
N ARG A 57 -3.84 6.30 -3.61
CA ARG A 57 -5.27 6.54 -3.42
C ARG A 57 -5.88 5.71 -2.29
N ILE A 58 -5.60 4.40 -2.26
CA ILE A 58 -6.08 3.51 -1.20
C ILE A 58 -5.53 3.96 0.16
N SER A 59 -4.24 4.31 0.21
CA SER A 59 -3.61 4.80 1.45
C SER A 59 -4.23 6.12 1.94
N GLU A 60 -4.62 7.00 1.03
CA GLU A 60 -5.36 8.22 1.37
C GLU A 60 -6.73 7.89 1.98
N LEU A 61 -7.52 7.05 1.32
CA LEU A 61 -8.86 6.65 1.77
C LEU A 61 -8.82 5.93 3.14
N ILE A 62 -7.82 5.07 3.36
CA ILE A 62 -7.61 4.42 4.66
C ILE A 62 -7.33 5.45 5.75
N ARG A 63 -6.45 6.43 5.50
CA ARG A 63 -6.16 7.51 6.48
C ARG A 63 -7.38 8.36 6.80
N GLN A 64 -8.33 8.45 5.86
CA GLN A 64 -9.60 9.15 6.04
C GLN A 64 -10.66 8.29 6.77
N GLY A 65 -10.37 7.02 7.09
CA GLY A 65 -11.33 6.10 7.71
C GLY A 65 -12.44 5.65 6.74
N PHE A 66 -12.25 5.82 5.43
CA PHE A 66 -13.30 5.57 4.43
C PHE A 66 -13.80 4.13 4.42
N TYR A 67 -12.90 3.17 4.68
CA TYR A 67 -13.21 1.74 4.65
C TYR A 67 -13.81 1.22 5.97
N ASP A 68 -13.85 2.04 7.01
CA ASP A 68 -14.31 1.61 8.34
C ASP A 68 -15.81 1.34 8.32
N GLY A 69 -16.20 0.14 8.78
CA GLY A 69 -17.60 -0.30 8.78
C GLY A 69 -18.14 -0.71 7.40
N LEU A 70 -17.33 -0.67 6.34
CA LEU A 70 -17.75 -1.18 5.04
C LEU A 70 -17.79 -2.71 5.04
N LYS A 71 -18.80 -3.25 4.35
CA LYS A 71 -18.99 -4.70 4.19
C LYS A 71 -18.41 -5.19 2.87
N PHE A 72 -18.04 -6.46 2.85
CA PHE A 72 -17.91 -7.20 1.59
C PHE A 72 -19.30 -7.42 1.00
N HIS A 73 -19.64 -6.62 0.00
CA HIS A 73 -20.97 -6.66 -0.61
C HIS A 73 -21.11 -7.77 -1.65
N ARG A 74 -19.99 -8.30 -2.16
CA ARG A 74 -19.99 -9.38 -3.14
C ARG A 74 -18.87 -10.37 -2.84
N VAL A 75 -19.22 -11.62 -2.54
CA VAL A 75 -18.28 -12.70 -2.26
C VAL A 75 -18.68 -13.92 -3.09
N ILE A 76 -17.75 -14.44 -3.87
CA ILE A 76 -17.95 -15.62 -4.73
C ILE A 76 -16.88 -16.63 -4.38
N ASP A 77 -17.32 -17.79 -3.88
CA ASP A 77 -16.41 -18.88 -3.51
C ASP A 77 -15.56 -19.34 -4.69
N GLY A 78 -14.29 -19.60 -4.44
CA GLY A 78 -13.30 -19.95 -5.46
C GLY A 78 -12.90 -18.81 -6.42
N PHE A 79 -13.43 -17.59 -6.25
CA PHE A 79 -13.11 -16.47 -7.14
C PHE A 79 -12.60 -15.23 -6.40
N MET A 80 -13.47 -14.44 -5.76
CA MET A 80 -13.08 -13.18 -5.13
C MET A 80 -14.04 -12.73 -4.02
N ALA A 81 -13.57 -11.77 -3.21
CA ALA A 81 -14.38 -11.02 -2.27
C ALA A 81 -14.14 -9.52 -2.53
N GLN A 82 -15.23 -8.77 -2.75
CA GLN A 82 -15.20 -7.37 -3.17
C GLN A 82 -15.74 -6.46 -2.07
N THR A 83 -15.03 -5.37 -1.81
CA THR A 83 -15.34 -4.36 -0.77
C THR A 83 -15.12 -2.94 -1.29
N GLY A 84 -15.19 -1.94 -0.41
CA GLY A 84 -14.87 -0.54 -0.74
C GLY A 84 -16.02 0.24 -1.39
N ASP A 85 -17.25 -0.24 -1.23
CA ASP A 85 -18.47 0.46 -1.65
C ASP A 85 -19.24 0.99 -0.42
N PRO A 86 -19.33 2.32 -0.23
CA PRO A 86 -20.13 2.95 0.84
C PRO A 86 -21.61 2.62 0.80
N LEU A 87 -22.18 2.38 -0.38
CA LEU A 87 -23.59 2.02 -0.54
C LEU A 87 -23.82 0.52 -0.33
N GLY A 88 -22.76 -0.28 -0.44
CA GLY A 88 -22.77 -1.72 -0.28
C GLY A 88 -23.66 -2.47 -1.27
N ASN A 89 -23.89 -1.92 -2.46
CA ASN A 89 -24.69 -2.47 -3.56
C ASN A 89 -23.89 -2.66 -4.87
N GLY A 90 -22.60 -2.36 -4.86
CA GLY A 90 -21.65 -2.42 -5.98
C GLY A 90 -21.55 -1.14 -6.81
N THR A 91 -22.35 -0.10 -6.53
CA THR A 91 -22.45 1.10 -7.39
C THR A 91 -21.85 2.36 -6.81
N GLY A 92 -21.50 2.37 -5.52
CA GLY A 92 -20.87 3.52 -4.89
C GLY A 92 -19.35 3.57 -5.12
N GLY A 93 -18.75 4.62 -4.57
CA GLY A 93 -17.34 4.92 -4.69
C GLY A 93 -16.95 6.12 -3.82
N SER A 94 -15.67 6.48 -3.78
CA SER A 94 -15.21 7.68 -3.08
C SER A 94 -15.48 8.97 -3.86
N GLY A 95 -15.92 8.87 -5.12
CA GLY A 95 -16.26 10.00 -5.97
C GLY A 95 -15.08 10.53 -6.79
N GLN A 96 -13.91 9.89 -6.70
CA GLN A 96 -12.73 10.25 -7.47
C GLN A 96 -12.20 9.04 -8.25
N ASN A 97 -12.31 9.12 -9.57
CA ASN A 97 -11.75 8.11 -10.45
C ASN A 97 -10.24 8.30 -10.63
N ILE A 98 -9.52 7.19 -10.72
CA ILE A 98 -8.11 7.15 -11.10
C ILE A 98 -7.91 6.31 -12.38
N ALA A 99 -6.83 6.62 -13.10
CA ALA A 99 -6.47 5.91 -14.33
C ALA A 99 -6.01 4.49 -14.00
N ALA A 100 -6.33 3.51 -14.87
CA ALA A 100 -5.88 2.14 -14.67
C ALA A 100 -4.36 2.01 -14.79
N GLU A 101 -3.78 1.25 -13.86
CA GLU A 101 -2.38 0.84 -13.88
C GLU A 101 -2.36 -0.67 -14.14
N PHE A 102 -2.07 -1.05 -15.39
CA PHE A 102 -2.01 -2.46 -15.78
C PHE A 102 -0.63 -3.02 -15.46
N SER A 103 -0.60 -4.24 -14.92
CA SER A 103 0.63 -4.99 -14.72
C SER A 103 0.43 -6.44 -15.17
N ASP A 104 1.52 -7.11 -15.55
CA ASP A 104 1.51 -8.53 -15.91
C ASP A 104 1.49 -9.46 -14.68
N PHE A 105 1.31 -8.89 -13.47
CA PHE A 105 1.26 -9.68 -12.25
C PHE A 105 0.00 -10.56 -12.26
N PRO A 106 0.14 -11.89 -12.08
CA PRO A 106 -0.98 -12.79 -12.20
C PRO A 106 -1.97 -12.63 -11.03
N HIS A 107 -3.27 -12.74 -11.33
CA HIS A 107 -4.32 -12.77 -10.32
C HIS A 107 -4.40 -14.16 -9.68
N ILE A 108 -3.56 -14.40 -8.68
CA ILE A 108 -3.57 -15.61 -7.86
C ILE A 108 -4.30 -15.37 -6.54
N ARG A 109 -4.67 -16.44 -5.82
CA ARG A 109 -5.30 -16.34 -4.49
C ARG A 109 -4.47 -15.44 -3.57
N GLY A 110 -5.12 -14.45 -2.97
CA GLY A 110 -4.48 -13.46 -2.09
C GLY A 110 -3.99 -12.19 -2.79
N THR A 111 -4.16 -12.10 -4.11
CA THR A 111 -3.90 -10.84 -4.85
C THR A 111 -5.04 -9.86 -4.60
N VAL A 112 -4.68 -8.62 -4.26
CA VAL A 112 -5.63 -7.50 -4.14
C VAL A 112 -5.47 -6.63 -5.39
N SER A 113 -6.56 -6.43 -6.10
CA SER A 113 -6.65 -5.61 -7.30
C SER A 113 -7.80 -4.64 -7.14
N MET A 114 -7.83 -3.55 -7.93
CA MET A 114 -8.91 -2.58 -7.83
C MET A 114 -10.05 -2.95 -8.78
N ALA A 115 -11.27 -2.97 -8.25
CA ALA A 115 -12.46 -3.18 -9.05
C ALA A 115 -12.73 -1.95 -9.92
N ARG A 116 -13.07 -2.19 -11.18
CA ARG A 116 -13.41 -1.12 -12.12
C ARG A 116 -14.53 -1.54 -13.08
N PRO A 117 -15.38 -0.59 -13.52
CA PRO A 117 -16.19 -0.74 -14.70
C PRO A 117 -15.34 -1.02 -15.96
N GLN A 118 -15.99 -1.43 -17.05
CA GLN A 118 -15.29 -1.80 -18.29
C GLN A 118 -14.36 -0.70 -18.83
N LYS A 119 -14.62 0.57 -18.53
CA LYS A 119 -13.80 1.71 -18.97
C LYS A 119 -12.50 1.81 -18.14
N PRO A 120 -11.33 1.95 -18.79
CA PRO A 120 -10.03 1.95 -18.08
C PRO A 120 -9.88 3.00 -16.97
N ASN A 121 -10.46 4.19 -17.09
CA ASN A 121 -10.23 5.30 -16.14
C ASN A 121 -11.43 5.52 -15.20
N THR A 122 -11.98 4.43 -14.67
CA THR A 122 -13.17 4.46 -13.80
C THR A 122 -13.00 3.66 -12.51
N ALA A 123 -11.76 3.30 -12.18
CA ALA A 123 -11.45 2.70 -10.90
C ALA A 123 -11.49 3.79 -9.82
N ASP A 124 -12.12 3.51 -8.69
CA ASP A 124 -12.38 4.50 -7.62
C ASP A 124 -11.87 3.96 -6.28
N SER A 125 -12.76 3.42 -5.44
CA SER A 125 -12.44 2.98 -4.08
C SER A 125 -12.64 1.48 -3.85
N GLN A 126 -13.28 0.78 -4.79
CA GLN A 126 -13.63 -0.62 -4.63
C GLN A 126 -12.43 -1.54 -4.90
N LEU A 127 -12.23 -2.52 -4.02
CA LEU A 127 -11.19 -3.55 -4.07
C LEU A 127 -11.85 -4.91 -4.33
#